data_AF-A0A662VUB4-F1
#
_entry.id   AF-A0A662VUB4-F1
#
_cell.length_a   1.000
_cell.length_b   1.000
_cell.length_c   1.000
_cell.angle_alpha   90.00
_cell.angle_beta   90.00
_cell.angle_gamma   90.00
#
_symmetry.space_group_name_H-M   'P 1'
#
loop_
_entity.id
_entity.type
_entity.pdbx_description
1 polymer ?
#
loop_
_entity_poly.entity_id
_entity_poly.type
_entity_poly.pdbx_seq_one_letter_code
_entity_poly.pdbx_strand_id
1 'polypeptide(L)'
;MIFEGRCILYSHLNNNLIERYRVTNNKIYHVILKRLILIIRGHIVYVSKLVVKGYRSLRDIEVNFNPGINVIVGKNNAGKSNIIRALNSILGERHPSYIRFENRDFYSNGSDSVQEITIAACLDGSLDAEMPSNRRMKVLELNSGFTPNWSEDCIKILTDETLNVGNAYKYPSEIIKDIKNSPEKWIFLHAKKDEDSANTYGLIYKKNGKWYRITLTNKMRDLLITTVYVPSYRDPEKMLKITEYSWYGKLVKEIYKTKTEEQEAEIRELQDQLCDKLGEIFSTTTEELRKRLKRAVFHHEISFKPGPYTKDDDYKSITLFVDDGLDTP
;
A
#
# COMPACT_ATOMS: atom_id res chain seq x y z
N MET A 1 -7.36 -30.99 3.11
CA MET A 1 -7.85 -30.92 1.73
C MET A 1 -6.77 -30.19 0.93
N ILE A 2 -6.11 -30.94 0.06
CA ILE A 2 -4.90 -30.58 -0.67
C ILE A 2 -5.33 -29.76 -1.89
N PHE A 3 -4.83 -28.53 -2.05
CA PHE A 3 -4.80 -27.89 -3.36
C PHE A 3 -3.41 -28.10 -3.95
N GLU A 4 -3.30 -29.12 -4.80
CA GLU A 4 -2.23 -29.21 -5.78
C GLU A 4 -2.44 -28.11 -6.82
N GLY A 5 -1.71 -27.01 -6.67
CA GLY A 5 -1.53 -26.00 -7.71
C GLY A 5 -0.05 -25.92 -8.04
N ARG A 6 0.45 -26.88 -8.82
CA ARG A 6 1.79 -26.82 -9.43
C ARG A 6 1.87 -25.56 -10.30
N CYS A 7 2.50 -24.51 -9.78
CA CYS A 7 2.95 -23.38 -10.59
C CYS A 7 4.20 -23.82 -11.37
N ILE A 8 4.01 -24.67 -12.38
CA ILE A 8 5.00 -24.91 -13.43
C ILE A 8 4.78 -23.81 -14.46
N LEU A 9 5.59 -22.76 -14.39
CA LEU A 9 5.84 -21.84 -15.49
C LEU A 9 7.33 -21.45 -15.44
N TYR A 10 8.17 -22.47 -15.59
CA TYR A 10 9.55 -22.29 -16.03
C TYR A 10 9.66 -22.65 -17.51
N SER A 11 10.42 -21.83 -18.23
CA SER A 11 11.00 -22.02 -19.58
C SER A 11 10.07 -22.09 -20.79
N HIS A 12 9.57 -20.95 -21.27
CA HIS A 12 9.55 -20.56 -22.71
C HIS A 12 8.71 -19.27 -22.91
N LEU A 13 9.28 -18.10 -22.58
CA LEU A 13 8.72 -16.83 -23.04
C LEU A 13 9.62 -16.31 -24.16
N ASN A 14 9.14 -16.51 -25.39
CA ASN A 14 9.85 -16.26 -26.64
C ASN A 14 9.86 -14.75 -26.98
N ASN A 15 10.95 -14.25 -27.56
CA ASN A 15 11.15 -12.82 -27.88
C ASN A 15 10.06 -12.19 -28.76
N ASN A 16 9.27 -12.99 -29.46
CA ASN A 16 8.19 -12.55 -30.36
C ASN A 16 6.97 -11.93 -29.64
N LEU A 17 6.77 -12.20 -28.34
CA LEU A 17 5.74 -11.52 -27.56
C LEU A 17 6.15 -10.07 -27.21
N ILE A 18 7.44 -9.73 -27.21
CA ILE A 18 7.88 -8.37 -26.88
C ILE A 18 7.61 -7.39 -28.04
N GLU A 19 7.73 -7.84 -29.29
CA GLU A 19 7.49 -6.98 -30.46
C GLU A 19 6.01 -6.70 -30.73
N ARG A 20 5.10 -7.66 -30.50
CA ARG A 20 3.65 -7.43 -30.66
C ARG A 20 3.07 -6.44 -29.65
N TYR A 21 3.77 -6.14 -28.55
CA TYR A 21 3.28 -5.32 -27.44
C TYR A 21 3.68 -3.83 -27.52
N ARG A 22 4.50 -3.43 -28.50
CA ARG A 22 4.79 -2.01 -28.79
C ARG A 22 3.53 -1.22 -29.22
N VAL A 23 2.42 -1.89 -29.50
CA VAL A 23 1.22 -1.32 -30.13
C VAL A 23 0.16 -0.84 -29.11
N THR A 24 0.20 -1.26 -27.85
CA THR A 24 -0.82 -0.87 -26.85
C THR A 24 -0.23 -0.01 -25.74
N ASN A 25 -0.57 1.29 -25.74
CA ASN A 25 -0.19 2.32 -24.75
C ASN A 25 -0.85 2.12 -23.36
N ASN A 26 -0.79 0.92 -22.78
CA ASN A 26 -1.51 0.57 -21.57
C ASN A 26 -0.60 0.57 -20.32
N LYS A 27 -0.65 1.64 -19.51
CA LYS A 27 0.26 1.89 -18.37
C LYS A 27 0.18 0.85 -17.24
N ILE A 28 -0.98 0.23 -17.01
CA ILE A 28 -1.19 -0.73 -15.89
C ILE A 28 -0.56 -2.09 -16.21
N TYR A 29 -0.80 -2.60 -17.41
CA TYR A 29 -0.11 -3.80 -17.91
C TYR A 29 1.39 -3.58 -17.94
N HIS A 30 1.85 -2.35 -18.24
CA HIS A 30 3.27 -2.06 -18.18
C HIS A 30 3.85 -2.20 -16.77
N VAL A 31 3.13 -1.78 -15.71
CA VAL A 31 3.61 -1.91 -14.32
C VAL A 31 3.55 -3.36 -13.82
N ILE A 32 2.43 -4.06 -14.04
CA ILE A 32 2.24 -5.44 -13.58
C ILE A 32 3.19 -6.38 -14.34
N LEU A 33 3.30 -6.25 -15.66
CA LEU A 33 4.18 -7.09 -16.49
C LEU A 33 5.65 -6.75 -16.26
N LYS A 34 6.04 -5.46 -16.11
CA LYS A 34 7.41 -5.08 -15.74
C LYS A 34 7.80 -5.65 -14.39
N ARG A 35 6.85 -5.75 -13.46
CA ARG A 35 7.10 -6.34 -12.13
C ARG A 35 7.08 -7.85 -12.12
N LEU A 36 6.23 -8.48 -12.91
CA LEU A 36 6.27 -9.92 -13.17
C LEU A 36 7.62 -10.29 -13.82
N ILE A 37 8.09 -9.47 -14.77
CA ILE A 37 9.41 -9.58 -15.39
C ILE A 37 10.53 -9.37 -14.36
N LEU A 38 10.43 -8.40 -13.44
CA LEU A 38 11.42 -8.22 -12.35
C LEU A 38 11.46 -9.43 -11.40
N ILE A 39 10.31 -10.00 -11.06
CA ILE A 39 10.19 -11.22 -10.26
C ILE A 39 10.80 -12.42 -11.00
N ILE A 40 10.51 -12.56 -12.30
CA ILE A 40 11.07 -13.62 -13.18
C ILE A 40 12.57 -13.42 -13.43
N ARG A 41 13.07 -12.18 -13.39
CA ARG A 41 14.50 -11.82 -13.57
C ARG A 41 15.33 -11.86 -12.27
N GLY A 42 14.76 -12.27 -11.13
CA GLY A 42 15.50 -12.43 -9.88
C GLY A 42 15.73 -11.14 -9.07
N HIS A 43 14.95 -10.08 -9.32
CA HIS A 43 15.03 -8.83 -8.58
C HIS A 43 13.99 -8.80 -7.46
N ILE A 44 14.36 -9.32 -6.29
CA ILE A 44 13.47 -9.36 -5.13
C ILE A 44 14.16 -8.64 -3.98
N VAL A 45 13.75 -7.39 -3.75
CA VAL A 45 13.97 -6.76 -2.45
C VAL A 45 13.00 -7.40 -1.47
N TYR A 46 13.52 -7.83 -0.33
CA TYR A 46 12.74 -8.45 0.75
C TYR A 46 13.15 -7.87 2.10
N VAL A 47 12.29 -8.01 3.09
CA VAL A 47 12.65 -7.71 4.48
C VAL A 47 13.50 -8.85 5.00
N SER A 48 14.76 -8.61 5.34
CA SER A 48 15.67 -9.61 5.90
C SER A 48 15.68 -9.62 7.42
N LYS A 49 15.34 -8.48 8.04
CA LYS A 49 15.31 -8.32 9.49
C LYS A 49 14.25 -7.30 9.90
N LEU A 50 13.58 -7.54 11.02
CA LEU A 50 12.66 -6.61 11.66
C LEU A 50 13.07 -6.40 13.12
N VAL A 51 13.17 -5.16 13.54
CA VAL A 51 13.34 -4.75 14.94
C VAL A 51 12.07 -4.03 15.37
N VAL A 52 11.51 -4.44 16.51
CA VAL A 52 10.30 -3.82 17.08
C VAL A 52 10.54 -3.54 18.56
N LYS A 53 10.38 -2.27 18.95
CA LYS A 53 10.46 -1.82 20.34
C LYS A 53 9.20 -1.07 20.73
N GLY A 54 8.66 -1.43 21.89
CA GLY A 54 7.56 -0.72 22.52
C GLY A 54 6.18 -0.88 21.87
N TYR A 55 5.97 -1.90 21.02
CA TYR A 55 4.72 -2.06 20.27
C TYR A 55 3.84 -3.21 20.79
N ARG A 56 2.70 -2.89 21.38
CA ARG A 56 1.69 -3.85 21.90
C ARG A 56 2.31 -4.88 22.84
N SER A 57 2.32 -6.16 22.47
CA SER A 57 2.93 -7.22 23.27
C SER A 57 4.44 -7.38 23.03
N LEU A 58 5.05 -6.54 22.18
CA LEU A 58 6.44 -6.64 21.74
C LEU A 58 7.26 -5.53 22.42
N ARG A 59 7.94 -5.88 23.52
CA ARG A 59 8.77 -4.92 24.28
C ARG A 59 10.03 -4.52 23.51
N ASP A 60 10.83 -5.50 23.15
CA ASP A 60 12.04 -5.36 22.33
C ASP A 60 12.28 -6.73 21.68
N ILE A 61 12.10 -6.82 20.37
CA ILE A 61 12.33 -8.06 19.62
C ILE A 61 13.09 -7.80 18.33
N GLU A 62 13.82 -8.82 17.90
CA GLU A 62 14.44 -8.90 16.59
C GLU A 62 13.98 -10.19 15.90
N VAL A 63 13.57 -10.08 14.63
CA VAL A 63 13.11 -11.20 13.81
C VAL A 63 13.91 -11.21 12.51
N ASN A 64 14.59 -12.31 12.24
CA ASN A 64 15.27 -12.55 10.97
C ASN A 64 14.34 -13.28 10.00
N PHE A 65 14.38 -12.87 8.74
CA PHE A 65 13.60 -13.44 7.66
C PHE A 65 14.55 -13.93 6.57
N ASN A 66 14.16 -15.02 5.92
CA ASN A 66 14.83 -15.55 4.75
C ASN A 66 14.16 -15.05 3.47
N PRO A 67 14.88 -15.01 2.33
CA PRO A 67 14.23 -14.78 1.05
C PRO A 67 13.18 -15.88 0.79
N GLY A 68 12.02 -15.50 0.25
CA GLY A 68 10.92 -16.42 -0.04
C GLY A 68 9.90 -16.52 1.10
N ILE A 69 9.44 -17.74 1.38
CA ILE A 69 8.33 -18.00 2.31
C ILE A 69 8.86 -18.12 3.74
N ASN A 70 8.32 -17.29 4.65
CA ASN A 70 8.62 -17.33 6.07
C ASN A 70 7.37 -17.77 6.85
N VAL A 71 7.50 -18.80 7.69
CA VAL A 71 6.39 -19.31 8.52
C VAL A 71 6.65 -18.96 9.98
N ILE A 72 5.76 -18.14 10.58
CA ILE A 72 5.87 -17.72 11.98
C ILE A 72 5.01 -18.63 12.85
N VAL A 73 5.64 -19.46 13.68
CA VAL A 73 4.99 -20.41 14.60
C VAL A 73 5.20 -20.03 16.06
N GLY A 74 4.31 -20.48 16.95
CA GLY A 74 4.41 -20.22 18.39
C GLY A 74 3.06 -20.33 19.10
N LYS A 75 3.05 -20.23 20.43
CA LYS A 75 1.83 -20.33 21.26
C LYS A 75 0.79 -19.25 20.92
N ASN A 76 -0.47 -19.50 21.25
CA ASN A 76 -1.50 -18.46 21.18
C ASN A 76 -1.10 -17.26 22.04
N ASN A 77 -1.40 -16.06 21.55
CA ASN A 77 -1.05 -14.79 22.19
C ASN A 77 0.46 -14.48 22.32
N ALA A 78 1.35 -15.26 21.70
CA ALA A 78 2.80 -15.01 21.70
C ALA A 78 3.26 -13.78 20.89
N GLY A 79 2.33 -12.92 20.44
CA GLY A 79 2.66 -11.71 19.66
C GLY A 79 2.86 -11.92 18.16
N LYS A 80 2.65 -13.14 17.61
CA LYS A 80 2.81 -13.44 16.16
C LYS A 80 2.06 -12.47 15.26
N SER A 81 0.79 -12.19 15.56
CA SER A 81 -0.01 -11.23 14.78
C SER A 81 0.47 -9.79 14.94
N ASN A 82 1.13 -9.45 16.06
CA ASN A 82 1.70 -8.12 16.27
C ASN A 82 2.97 -7.91 15.46
N ILE A 83 3.75 -8.98 15.16
CA ILE A 83 4.88 -8.92 14.21
C ILE A 83 4.37 -8.50 12.82
N ILE A 84 3.32 -9.16 12.32
CA ILE A 84 2.74 -8.84 11.01
C ILE A 84 2.14 -7.43 11.00
N ARG A 85 1.48 -7.00 12.09
CA ARG A 85 0.95 -5.64 12.20
C ARG A 85 2.04 -4.58 12.25
N ALA A 86 3.16 -4.84 12.91
CA ALA A 86 4.30 -3.93 12.93
C ALA A 86 4.86 -3.74 11.51
N LEU A 87 5.05 -4.82 10.75
CA LEU A 87 5.43 -4.73 9.33
C LEU A 87 4.41 -3.92 8.53
N ASN A 88 3.11 -4.14 8.74
CA ASN A 88 2.07 -3.38 8.07
C ASN A 88 2.06 -1.89 8.44
N SER A 89 2.51 -1.52 9.66
CA SER A 89 2.63 -0.11 10.05
C SER A 89 3.74 0.65 9.31
N ILE A 90 4.77 -0.04 8.83
CA ILE A 90 5.87 0.60 8.09
C ILE A 90 5.79 0.42 6.57
N LEU A 91 5.23 -0.70 6.10
CA LEU A 91 5.17 -1.03 4.68
C LEU A 91 3.76 -0.97 4.07
N GLY A 92 2.72 -0.94 4.91
CA GLY A 92 1.33 -1.01 4.46
C GLY A 92 0.84 0.20 3.67
N GLU A 93 -0.44 0.15 3.30
CA GLU A 93 -1.03 1.15 2.40
C GLU A 93 -1.03 2.58 2.96
N ARG A 94 -1.28 2.72 4.27
CA ARG A 94 -1.28 4.02 4.94
C ARG A 94 0.15 4.53 5.09
N HIS A 95 0.37 5.81 4.80
CA HIS A 95 1.68 6.41 4.97
C HIS A 95 2.04 6.45 6.47
N PRO A 96 3.19 5.91 6.91
CA PRO A 96 3.47 5.70 8.33
C PRO A 96 3.50 6.97 9.20
N SER A 97 3.90 8.11 8.64
CA SER A 97 3.83 9.42 9.33
C SER A 97 2.43 9.83 9.79
N TYR A 98 1.36 9.30 9.18
CA TYR A 98 -0.02 9.65 9.50
C TYR A 98 -0.78 8.54 10.24
N ILE A 99 -0.09 7.46 10.63
CA ILE A 99 -0.70 6.42 11.46
C ILE A 99 -0.90 6.99 12.86
N ARG A 100 -2.15 7.01 13.33
CA ARG A 100 -2.47 7.33 14.71
C ARG A 100 -2.33 6.07 15.55
N PHE A 101 -1.39 6.09 16.48
CA PHE A 101 -1.25 5.04 17.50
C PHE A 101 -2.12 5.39 18.69
N GLU A 102 -2.84 4.40 19.21
CA GLU A 102 -3.64 4.54 20.43
C GLU A 102 -2.85 4.03 21.64
N ASN A 103 -3.31 4.33 22.85
CA ASN A 103 -2.68 3.84 24.09
C ASN A 103 -2.43 2.32 24.12
N ARG A 104 -3.33 1.54 23.49
CA ARG A 104 -3.19 0.08 23.38
C ARG A 104 -2.08 -0.40 22.44
N ASP A 105 -1.58 0.48 21.57
CA ASP A 105 -0.49 0.17 20.65
C ASP A 105 0.88 0.31 21.31
N PHE A 106 0.98 1.06 22.40
CA PHE A 106 2.19 1.16 23.20
C PHE A 106 2.28 -0.03 24.15
N TYR A 107 3.47 -0.60 24.29
CA TYR A 107 3.69 -1.72 25.18
C TYR A 107 3.36 -1.36 26.63
N SER A 108 2.58 -2.23 27.27
CA SER A 108 2.29 -2.17 28.70
C SER A 108 2.13 -3.56 29.28
N ASN A 109 2.73 -3.82 30.44
CA ASN A 109 2.56 -5.05 31.21
C ASN A 109 1.89 -4.79 32.58
N GLY A 110 1.21 -3.65 32.74
CA GLY A 110 0.52 -3.25 33.97
C GLY A 110 1.39 -2.46 34.95
N SER A 111 2.70 -2.73 35.03
CA SER A 111 3.65 -2.00 35.87
C SER A 111 4.55 -1.06 35.06
N ASP A 112 4.99 -1.49 33.88
CA ASP A 112 5.80 -0.72 32.94
C ASP A 112 4.96 -0.38 31.72
N SER A 113 4.89 0.90 31.36
CA SER A 113 4.35 1.38 30.09
C SER A 113 5.40 2.20 29.36
N VAL A 114 5.60 1.93 28.07
CA VAL A 114 6.49 2.75 27.23
C VAL A 114 5.72 3.91 26.63
N GLN A 115 6.44 5.01 26.36
CA GLN A 115 5.89 6.20 25.71
C GLN A 115 6.25 6.28 24.22
N GLU A 116 7.01 5.32 23.72
CA GLU A 116 7.57 5.38 22.37
C GLU A 116 7.47 4.01 21.68
N ILE A 117 7.25 4.04 20.38
CA ILE A 117 7.26 2.88 19.48
C ILE A 117 8.37 3.09 18.46
N THR A 118 9.20 2.07 18.26
CA THR A 118 10.16 2.02 17.15
C THR A 118 9.95 0.73 16.39
N ILE A 119 9.74 0.84 15.07
CA ILE A 119 9.63 -0.30 14.16
C ILE A 119 10.59 -0.06 13.01
N ALA A 120 11.52 -0.98 12.76
CA ALA A 120 12.49 -0.88 11.69
C ALA A 120 12.65 -2.19 10.93
N ALA A 121 12.69 -2.13 9.60
CA ALA A 121 12.91 -3.28 8.73
C ALA A 121 14.16 -3.08 7.86
N CYS A 122 15.08 -4.03 7.92
CA CYS A 122 16.23 -4.09 7.03
C CYS A 122 15.78 -4.68 5.69
N LEU A 123 16.19 -4.02 4.60
CA LEU A 123 15.90 -4.48 3.25
C LEU A 123 17.15 -5.09 2.61
N ASP A 124 16.98 -6.30 2.09
CA ASP A 124 18.02 -7.00 1.35
C ASP A 124 17.53 -7.39 -0.06
N GLY A 125 18.45 -7.80 -0.93
CA GLY A 125 18.18 -8.14 -2.32
C GLY A 125 18.56 -7.03 -3.32
N SER A 126 18.37 -7.34 -4.61
CA SER A 126 18.75 -6.48 -5.73
C SER A 126 17.61 -5.56 -6.14
N LEU A 127 17.86 -4.25 -6.10
CA LEU A 127 16.95 -3.22 -6.58
C LEU A 127 17.28 -2.85 -8.02
N ASP A 128 16.35 -3.08 -8.95
CA ASP A 128 16.48 -2.59 -10.33
C ASP A 128 15.31 -1.68 -10.68
N ALA A 129 15.32 -0.51 -10.02
CA ALA A 129 14.32 0.54 -10.19
C ALA A 129 15.00 1.81 -10.71
N GLU A 130 14.40 2.42 -11.73
CA GLU A 130 14.74 3.77 -12.18
C GLU A 130 13.61 4.72 -11.80
N MET A 131 13.98 5.89 -11.29
CA MET A 131 13.03 6.91 -10.88
C MET A 131 13.32 8.22 -11.62
N PRO A 132 12.55 8.57 -12.66
CA PRO A 132 12.62 9.89 -13.27
C PRO A 132 11.88 10.88 -12.36
N SER A 133 12.63 11.73 -11.67
CA SER A 133 12.04 12.80 -10.87
C SER A 133 12.93 14.05 -10.89
N ASN A 134 12.30 15.19 -11.15
CA ASN A 134 12.99 16.47 -11.30
C ASN A 134 13.07 17.27 -9.98
N ARG A 135 12.48 16.78 -8.89
CA ARG A 135 12.52 17.47 -7.60
C ARG A 135 13.57 16.83 -6.69
N ARG A 136 14.60 17.60 -6.34
CA ARG A 136 15.61 17.17 -5.38
C ARG A 136 15.00 16.95 -4.00
N MET A 137 15.53 15.97 -3.29
CA MET A 137 15.15 15.60 -1.92
C MET A 137 16.32 15.85 -0.98
N LYS A 138 16.01 16.26 0.25
CA LYS A 138 17.00 16.43 1.32
C LYS A 138 17.51 15.05 1.76
N VAL A 139 18.82 14.94 1.88
CA VAL A 139 19.56 13.78 2.39
C VAL A 139 20.40 14.28 3.55
N LEU A 140 20.23 13.68 4.72
CA LEU A 140 21.00 14.01 5.92
C LEU A 140 22.17 13.04 6.04
N GLU A 141 23.38 13.55 6.32
CA GLU A 141 24.51 12.73 6.74
C GLU A 141 24.47 12.58 8.26
N LEU A 142 24.30 11.36 8.74
CA LEU A 142 24.25 11.06 10.17
C LEU A 142 25.66 11.12 10.77
N ASN A 143 25.74 11.34 12.09
CA ASN A 143 27.02 11.46 12.79
C ASN A 143 27.92 10.21 12.65
N SER A 144 29.23 10.40 12.82
CA SER A 144 30.24 9.35 12.61
C SER A 144 30.11 8.16 13.57
N GLY A 145 29.48 8.35 14.73
CA GLY A 145 29.18 7.29 15.70
C GLY A 145 27.85 6.57 15.45
N PHE A 146 27.08 6.97 14.43
CA PHE A 146 25.75 6.41 14.20
C PHE A 146 25.84 4.93 13.81
N THR A 147 25.07 4.12 14.54
CA THR A 147 24.79 2.72 14.20
C THR A 147 23.29 2.47 14.35
N PRO A 148 22.66 1.65 13.48
CA PRO A 148 21.23 1.34 13.56
C PRO A 148 20.95 0.29 14.65
N ASN A 149 21.36 0.57 15.88
CA ASN A 149 21.08 -0.29 17.06
C ASN A 149 19.71 -0.01 17.68
N TRP A 150 19.01 1.03 17.18
CA TRP A 150 17.67 1.44 17.62
C TRP A 150 17.60 1.70 19.14
N SER A 151 18.69 2.19 19.74
CA SER A 151 18.70 2.74 21.10
C SER A 151 18.05 4.13 21.13
N GLU A 152 17.78 4.66 22.32
CA GLU A 152 17.26 6.02 22.48
C GLU A 152 18.15 7.07 21.80
N ASP A 153 19.47 6.95 21.91
CA ASP A 153 20.41 7.89 21.27
C ASP A 153 20.41 7.76 19.74
N CYS A 154 20.28 6.53 19.22
CA CYS A 154 20.06 6.30 17.78
C CYS A 154 18.81 7.02 17.30
N ILE A 155 17.70 6.88 18.04
CA ILE A 155 16.43 7.53 17.71
C ILE A 155 16.55 9.06 17.79
N LYS A 156 17.18 9.62 18.82
CA LYS A 156 17.42 11.06 18.93
C LYS A 156 18.12 11.63 17.69
N ILE A 157 19.16 10.95 17.19
CA ILE A 157 19.87 11.35 15.95
C ILE A 157 18.94 11.28 14.73
N LEU A 158 18.06 10.27 14.68
CA LEU A 158 17.11 10.11 13.58
C LEU A 158 15.95 11.11 13.63
N THR A 159 15.57 11.62 14.81
CA THR A 159 14.45 12.55 14.97
C THR A 159 14.88 14.01 14.97
N ASP A 160 16.05 14.32 15.55
CA ASP A 160 16.57 15.67 15.66
C ASP A 160 17.55 15.98 14.51
N GLU A 161 17.11 16.82 13.56
CA GLU A 161 17.93 17.16 12.41
C GLU A 161 19.21 17.93 12.78
N THR A 162 19.23 18.63 13.93
CA THR A 162 20.36 19.47 14.36
C THR A 162 21.60 18.65 14.77
N LEU A 163 21.40 17.36 15.08
CA LEU A 163 22.48 16.44 15.49
C LEU A 163 23.22 15.80 14.29
N ASN A 164 22.85 16.16 13.06
CA ASN A 164 23.42 15.58 11.84
C ASN A 164 24.63 16.39 11.34
N VAL A 165 25.58 15.69 10.71
CA VAL A 165 26.85 16.26 10.23
C VAL A 165 26.62 17.30 9.13
N GLY A 166 25.60 17.06 8.31
CA GLY A 166 25.25 17.97 7.23
C GLY A 166 24.06 17.47 6.45
N ASN A 167 23.69 18.25 5.43
CA ASN A 167 22.66 17.86 4.49
C ASN A 167 23.09 18.15 3.06
N ALA A 168 22.51 17.40 2.13
CA ALA A 168 22.65 17.62 0.70
C ALA A 168 21.28 17.46 0.05
N TYR A 169 21.06 18.14 -1.08
CA TYR A 169 19.89 17.90 -1.91
C TYR A 169 20.30 16.99 -3.07
N LYS A 170 19.62 15.87 -3.29
CA LYS A 170 19.93 14.93 -4.39
C LYS A 170 18.69 14.64 -5.21
N TYR A 171 18.86 14.38 -6.50
CA TYR A 171 17.77 13.86 -7.31
C TYR A 171 17.41 12.44 -6.87
N PRO A 172 16.13 12.03 -6.95
CA PRO A 172 15.74 10.68 -6.56
C PRO A 172 16.48 9.56 -7.31
N SER A 173 16.90 9.80 -8.56
CA SER A 173 17.75 8.87 -9.31
C SER A 173 19.11 8.61 -8.64
N GLU A 174 19.75 9.67 -8.11
CA GLU A 174 21.01 9.56 -7.36
C GLU A 174 20.81 8.81 -6.04
N ILE A 175 19.71 9.09 -5.34
CA ILE A 175 19.38 8.44 -4.07
C ILE A 175 19.10 6.94 -4.28
N ILE A 176 18.35 6.57 -5.31
CA ILE A 176 18.08 5.18 -5.66
C ILE A 176 19.38 4.45 -6.01
N LYS A 177 20.30 5.09 -6.74
CA LYS A 177 21.63 4.53 -7.01
C LYS A 177 22.43 4.32 -5.72
N ASP A 178 22.36 5.25 -4.78
CA ASP A 178 23.02 5.12 -3.48
C ASP A 178 22.42 3.96 -2.65
N ILE A 179 21.08 3.84 -2.61
CA ILE A 179 20.38 2.76 -1.90
C ILE A 179 20.66 1.40 -2.55
N LYS A 180 20.68 1.33 -3.89
CA LYS A 180 20.96 0.09 -4.64
C LYS A 180 22.33 -0.49 -4.30
N ASN A 181 23.34 0.38 -4.17
CA ASN A 181 24.72 -0.02 -3.85
C ASN A 181 24.98 -0.05 -2.34
N SER A 182 23.97 0.21 -1.52
CA SER A 182 24.14 0.24 -0.08
C SER A 182 24.24 -1.19 0.47
N PRO A 183 25.29 -1.50 1.26
CA PRO A 183 25.40 -2.80 1.91
C PRO A 183 24.35 -2.99 3.01
N GLU A 184 23.76 -1.91 3.52
CA GLU A 184 22.80 -1.97 4.61
C GLU A 184 21.82 -0.80 4.52
N LYS A 185 20.53 -1.11 4.55
CA LYS A 185 19.45 -0.15 4.34
C LYS A 185 18.24 -0.55 5.18
N TRP A 186 17.68 0.43 5.89
CA TRP A 186 16.56 0.22 6.79
C TRP A 186 15.45 1.22 6.55
N ILE A 187 14.22 0.73 6.50
CA ILE A 187 13.02 1.57 6.64
C ILE A 187 12.66 1.59 8.12
N PHE A 188 12.33 2.75 8.66
CA PHE A 188 11.97 2.88 10.07
C PHE A 188 10.80 3.83 10.30
N LEU A 189 10.09 3.58 11.39
CA LEU A 189 9.06 4.41 11.97
C LEU A 189 9.32 4.56 13.46
N HIS A 190 9.26 5.80 13.92
CA HIS A 190 9.29 6.16 15.33
C HIS A 190 8.07 7.03 15.66
N ALA A 191 7.35 6.64 16.70
CA ALA A 191 6.15 7.33 17.17
C ALA A 191 6.24 7.55 18.68
N LYS A 192 5.75 8.71 19.13
CA LYS A 192 5.68 9.09 20.54
C LYS A 192 4.22 9.17 20.96
N LYS A 193 3.96 8.76 22.20
CA LYS A 193 2.63 8.77 22.78
C LYS A 193 2.21 10.21 23.09
N ASP A 194 0.92 10.50 22.86
CA ASP A 194 0.29 11.76 23.21
C ASP A 194 0.98 13.00 22.58
N GLU A 195 1.72 12.80 21.48
CA GLU A 195 2.32 13.87 20.70
C GLU A 195 1.48 14.14 19.43
N ASP A 196 1.08 15.39 19.24
CA ASP A 196 0.31 15.82 18.05
C ASP A 196 1.18 15.90 16.77
N SER A 197 2.49 15.70 16.90
CA SER A 197 3.41 15.71 15.78
C SER A 197 3.28 14.43 14.93
N ALA A 198 3.57 14.55 13.63
CA ALA A 198 3.55 13.40 12.74
C ALA A 198 4.68 12.42 13.10
N ASN A 199 4.44 11.12 12.96
CA ASN A 199 5.47 10.12 13.27
C ASN A 199 6.70 10.31 12.36
N THR A 200 7.88 10.09 12.94
CA THR A 200 9.13 10.12 12.18
C THR A 200 9.25 8.85 11.37
N TYR A 201 9.16 8.98 10.05
CA TYR A 201 9.28 7.86 9.11
C TYR A 201 10.33 8.17 8.05
N GLY A 202 11.18 7.20 7.74
CA GLY A 202 12.24 7.41 6.77
C GLY A 202 12.98 6.15 6.39
N LEU A 203 14.02 6.35 5.60
CA LEU A 203 14.97 5.32 5.23
C LEU A 203 16.37 5.78 5.60
N ILE A 204 17.15 4.87 6.17
CA ILE A 204 18.59 5.02 6.33
C ILE A 204 19.33 4.05 5.44
N TYR A 205 20.47 4.47 4.90
CA TYR A 205 21.33 3.63 4.08
C TYR A 205 22.80 3.95 4.34
N LYS A 206 23.64 2.93 4.24
CA LYS A 206 25.09 3.06 4.39
C LYS A 206 25.76 3.31 3.04
N LYS A 207 26.69 4.26 2.97
CA LYS A 207 27.52 4.52 1.78
C LYS A 207 28.91 4.96 2.23
N ASN A 208 29.95 4.30 1.72
CA ASN A 208 31.36 4.61 2.03
C ASN A 208 31.64 4.69 3.54
N GLY A 209 31.09 3.75 4.32
CA GLY A 209 31.26 3.70 5.78
C GLY A 209 30.38 4.68 6.58
N LYS A 210 29.71 5.62 5.92
CA LYS A 210 28.84 6.62 6.54
C LYS A 210 27.36 6.27 6.39
N TRP A 211 26.53 6.82 7.27
CA TRP A 211 25.08 6.64 7.24
C TRP A 211 24.37 7.90 6.76
N TYR A 212 23.35 7.68 5.95
CA TYR A 212 22.53 8.75 5.39
C TYR A 212 21.07 8.47 5.69
N ARG A 213 20.31 9.53 6.02
CA ARG A 213 18.86 9.48 6.23
C ARG A 213 18.13 10.26 5.14
N ILE A 214 17.00 9.73 4.70
CA ILE A 214 16.04 10.42 3.85
C ILE A 214 14.62 10.26 4.41
N THR A 215 13.79 11.27 4.17
CA THR A 215 12.33 11.08 4.29
C THR A 215 11.87 10.22 3.13
N LEU A 216 11.19 9.11 3.44
CA LEU A 216 10.77 8.15 2.44
C LEU A 216 9.37 8.49 1.92
N THR A 217 9.27 8.89 0.66
CA THR A 217 7.98 9.16 0.01
C THR A 217 7.28 7.86 -0.41
N ASN A 218 5.95 7.88 -0.56
CA ASN A 218 5.19 6.73 -1.08
C ASN A 218 5.77 6.21 -2.40
N LYS A 219 6.06 7.09 -3.36
CA LYS A 219 6.65 6.69 -4.65
C LYS A 219 7.96 5.94 -4.49
N MET A 220 8.85 6.40 -3.61
CA MET A 220 10.12 5.72 -3.36
C MET A 220 9.91 4.40 -2.61
N ARG A 221 9.05 4.39 -1.59
CA ARG A 221 8.70 3.17 -0.85
C ARG A 221 8.18 2.09 -1.80
N ASP A 222 7.22 2.43 -2.65
CA ASP A 222 6.56 1.48 -3.55
C ASP A 222 7.52 0.92 -4.62
N LEU A 223 8.58 1.67 -4.96
CA LEU A 223 9.69 1.21 -5.80
C LEU A 223 10.64 0.25 -5.07
N LEU A 224 10.90 0.50 -3.78
CA LEU A 224 11.79 -0.33 -2.97
C LEU A 224 11.13 -1.67 -2.62
N ILE A 225 9.88 -1.62 -2.17
CA ILE A 225 9.15 -2.80 -1.72
C ILE A 225 7.65 -2.57 -1.89
N THR A 226 6.94 -3.59 -2.36
CA THR A 226 5.48 -3.58 -2.38
C THR A 226 4.97 -4.72 -1.52
N THR A 227 4.07 -4.36 -0.62
CA THR A 227 3.47 -5.29 0.31
C THR A 227 1.97 -5.33 0.09
N VAL A 228 1.42 -6.53 0.16
CA VAL A 228 -0.02 -6.74 0.26
C VAL A 228 -0.26 -7.47 1.57
N TYR A 229 -1.09 -6.87 2.44
CA TYR A 229 -1.55 -7.54 3.64
C TYR A 229 -2.82 -8.32 3.30
N VAL A 230 -2.71 -9.66 3.31
CA VAL A 230 -3.84 -10.56 3.13
C VAL A 230 -4.25 -11.08 4.51
N PRO A 231 -5.37 -10.60 5.09
CA PRO A 231 -5.84 -11.11 6.36
C PRO A 231 -6.29 -12.57 6.22
N SER A 232 -6.42 -13.28 7.34
CA SER A 232 -7.06 -14.60 7.33
C SER A 232 -8.48 -14.50 6.77
N TYR A 233 -8.84 -15.41 5.86
CA TYR A 233 -10.17 -15.57 5.29
C TYR A 233 -11.15 -16.03 6.37
N ARG A 234 -11.71 -15.07 7.11
CA ARG A 234 -12.69 -15.32 8.19
C ARG A 234 -14.08 -14.78 7.86
N ASP A 235 -14.18 -13.94 6.83
CA ASP A 235 -15.41 -13.29 6.40
C ASP A 235 -15.34 -13.02 4.89
N PRO A 236 -15.69 -14.02 4.06
CA PRO A 236 -15.70 -13.94 2.60
C PRO A 236 -16.47 -12.73 2.08
N GLU A 237 -17.63 -12.48 2.67
CA GLU A 237 -18.55 -11.43 2.25
C GLU A 237 -17.92 -10.06 2.40
N LYS A 238 -17.25 -9.78 3.53
CA LYS A 238 -16.54 -8.51 3.70
C LYS A 238 -15.32 -8.36 2.81
N MET A 239 -14.63 -9.46 2.48
CA MET A 239 -13.43 -9.44 1.65
C MET A 239 -13.73 -9.28 0.15
N LEU A 240 -14.83 -9.86 -0.32
CA LEU A 240 -15.29 -9.84 -1.71
C LEU A 240 -16.30 -8.73 -1.99
N LYS A 241 -16.70 -7.94 -0.99
CA LYS A 241 -17.56 -6.78 -1.21
C LYS A 241 -16.81 -5.74 -2.03
N ILE A 242 -17.39 -5.30 -3.15
CA ILE A 242 -16.81 -4.25 -4.00
C ILE A 242 -16.99 -2.90 -3.29
N THR A 243 -15.97 -2.53 -2.53
CA THR A 243 -15.82 -1.20 -1.93
C THR A 243 -14.46 -0.63 -2.31
N GLU A 244 -14.34 0.70 -2.35
CA GLU A 244 -13.05 1.39 -2.60
C GLU A 244 -11.91 0.95 -1.68
N TYR A 245 -12.25 0.45 -0.49
CA TYR A 245 -11.29 0.12 0.56
C TYR A 245 -10.91 -1.36 0.60
N SER A 246 -11.79 -2.25 0.12
CA SER A 246 -11.50 -3.68 0.03
C SER A 246 -10.43 -3.98 -1.02
N TRP A 247 -9.59 -5.00 -0.78
CA TRP A 247 -8.60 -5.45 -1.77
C TRP A 247 -9.29 -5.88 -3.08
N TYR A 248 -10.41 -6.59 -2.95
CA TYR A 248 -11.20 -7.03 -4.10
C TYR A 248 -11.79 -5.85 -4.90
N GLY A 249 -12.40 -4.86 -4.23
CA GLY A 249 -12.93 -3.68 -4.92
C GLY A 249 -11.85 -2.83 -5.59
N LYS A 250 -10.64 -2.72 -5.01
CA LYS A 250 -9.49 -2.09 -5.68
C LYS A 250 -9.06 -2.85 -6.92
N LEU A 251 -9.02 -4.18 -6.85
CA LEU A 251 -8.69 -5.02 -8.00
C LEU A 251 -9.72 -4.84 -9.13
N VAL A 252 -11.02 -4.91 -8.81
CA VAL A 252 -12.11 -4.72 -9.78
C VAL A 252 -12.06 -3.31 -10.39
N LYS A 253 -11.81 -2.26 -9.59
CA LYS A 253 -11.62 -0.89 -10.09
C LYS A 253 -10.50 -0.80 -11.11
N GLU A 254 -9.34 -1.39 -10.83
CA GLU A 254 -8.20 -1.36 -11.74
C GLU A 254 -8.45 -2.18 -13.01
N ILE A 255 -9.13 -3.32 -12.93
CA ILE A 255 -9.56 -4.08 -14.11
C ILE A 255 -10.55 -3.26 -14.94
N TYR A 256 -11.55 -2.64 -14.31
CA TYR A 256 -12.56 -1.83 -15.01
C TYR A 256 -11.95 -0.62 -15.75
N LYS A 257 -10.89 -0.01 -15.21
CA LYS A 257 -10.13 1.05 -15.89
C LYS A 257 -9.42 0.60 -17.17
N THR A 258 -9.32 -0.70 -17.42
CA THR A 258 -8.71 -1.22 -18.66
C THR A 258 -9.66 -1.30 -19.85
N LYS A 259 -10.93 -0.90 -19.68
CA LYS A 259 -11.92 -0.81 -20.77
C LYS A 259 -11.42 0.05 -21.93
N THR A 260 -11.81 -0.30 -23.14
CA THR A 260 -11.50 0.48 -24.34
C THR A 260 -12.36 1.74 -24.43
N GLU A 261 -11.97 2.72 -25.25
CA GLU A 261 -12.77 3.92 -25.50
C GLU A 261 -14.14 3.57 -26.09
N GLU A 262 -14.21 2.54 -26.94
CA GLU A 262 -15.43 2.00 -27.52
C GLU A 262 -16.36 1.41 -26.45
N GLN A 263 -15.84 0.56 -25.56
CA GLN A 263 -16.59 0.01 -24.43
C GLN A 263 -17.09 1.11 -23.47
N GLU A 264 -16.28 2.17 -23.25
CA GLU A 264 -16.71 3.30 -22.43
C GLU A 264 -17.85 4.09 -23.09
N ALA A 265 -17.85 4.22 -24.42
CA ALA A 265 -18.92 4.89 -25.14
C ALA A 265 -20.23 4.10 -25.10
N GLU A 266 -20.18 2.78 -25.37
CA GLU A 266 -21.35 1.90 -25.32
C GLU A 266 -22.01 1.85 -23.93
N ILE A 267 -21.19 1.76 -22.87
CA ILE A 267 -21.70 1.77 -21.49
C ILE A 267 -22.45 3.08 -21.20
N ARG A 268 -21.94 4.22 -21.68
CA ARG A 268 -22.62 5.51 -21.48
C ARG A 268 -23.93 5.60 -22.24
N GLU A 269 -24.00 5.09 -23.46
CA GLU A 269 -25.25 5.06 -24.23
C GLU A 269 -26.34 4.24 -23.53
N LEU A 270 -26.00 3.04 -23.05
CA LEU A 270 -26.93 2.19 -22.29
C LEU A 270 -27.38 2.86 -20.98
N GLN A 271 -26.48 3.59 -20.34
CA GLN A 271 -26.78 4.36 -19.14
C GLN A 271 -27.74 5.52 -19.39
N ASP A 272 -27.60 6.22 -20.51
CA ASP A 272 -28.51 7.30 -20.91
C ASP A 272 -29.90 6.73 -21.20
N GLN A 273 -29.97 5.60 -21.92
CA GLN A 273 -31.23 4.90 -22.15
C GLN A 273 -31.92 4.46 -20.84
N LEU A 274 -31.15 3.99 -19.85
CA LEU A 274 -31.68 3.64 -18.53
C LEU A 274 -32.19 4.89 -17.78
N CYS A 275 -31.50 6.02 -17.88
CA CYS A 275 -31.97 7.30 -17.32
C CYS A 275 -33.32 7.70 -17.90
N ASP A 276 -33.46 7.63 -19.22
CA ASP A 276 -34.70 8.00 -19.90
C ASP A 276 -35.87 7.11 -19.43
N LYS A 277 -35.66 5.80 -19.34
CA LYS A 277 -36.68 4.86 -18.86
C LYS A 277 -37.07 5.08 -17.40
N LEU A 278 -36.13 5.40 -16.52
CA LEU A 278 -36.48 5.75 -15.14
C LEU A 278 -37.21 7.09 -15.07
N GLY A 279 -36.86 8.05 -15.92
CA GLY A 279 -37.60 9.31 -16.07
C GLY A 279 -39.06 9.08 -16.43
N GLU A 280 -39.34 8.15 -17.35
CA GLU A 280 -40.70 7.72 -17.70
C GLU A 280 -41.43 7.11 -16.48
N ILE A 281 -40.81 6.13 -15.81
CA ILE A 281 -41.41 5.40 -14.66
C ILE A 281 -41.73 6.35 -13.50
N PHE A 282 -40.80 7.25 -13.15
CA PHE A 282 -40.93 8.13 -12.00
C PHE A 282 -41.47 9.51 -12.35
N SER A 283 -41.99 9.72 -13.56
CA SER A 283 -42.52 11.00 -14.05
C SER A 283 -43.59 11.57 -13.11
N THR A 284 -44.62 10.78 -12.79
CA THR A 284 -45.72 11.21 -11.90
C THR A 284 -45.23 11.53 -10.49
N THR A 285 -44.37 10.67 -9.92
CA THR A 285 -43.78 10.89 -8.59
C THR A 285 -42.93 12.15 -8.54
N THR A 286 -42.18 12.41 -9.62
CA THR A 286 -41.35 13.62 -9.77
C THR A 286 -42.22 14.87 -9.75
N GLU A 287 -43.32 14.88 -10.49
CA GLU A 287 -44.27 16.00 -10.50
C GLU A 287 -44.90 16.24 -9.13
N GLU A 288 -45.29 15.17 -8.44
CA GLU A 288 -45.89 15.26 -7.12
C GLU A 288 -44.90 15.79 -6.07
N LEU A 289 -43.65 15.28 -6.08
CA LEU A 289 -42.56 15.77 -5.24
C LEU A 289 -42.28 17.25 -5.50
N ARG A 290 -42.23 17.69 -6.77
CA ARG A 290 -42.05 19.10 -7.13
C ARG A 290 -43.15 19.97 -6.53
N LYS A 291 -44.42 19.56 -6.64
CA LYS A 291 -45.56 20.31 -6.06
C LYS A 291 -45.46 20.43 -4.55
N ARG A 292 -45.12 19.34 -3.85
CA ARG A 292 -45.02 19.31 -2.38
C ARG A 292 -43.81 20.11 -1.88
N LEU A 293 -42.64 19.92 -2.50
CA LEU A 293 -41.39 20.54 -2.07
C LEU A 293 -41.31 22.03 -2.40
N LYS A 294 -42.03 22.52 -3.42
CA LYS A 294 -42.09 23.94 -3.78
C LYS A 294 -42.50 24.85 -2.61
N ARG A 295 -43.21 24.30 -1.61
CA ARG A 295 -43.66 25.02 -0.41
C ARG A 295 -42.70 24.92 0.78
N ALA A 296 -41.74 24.00 0.74
CA ALA A 296 -40.88 23.67 1.87
C ALA A 296 -39.42 24.08 1.66
N VAL A 297 -38.89 23.92 0.44
CA VAL A 297 -37.47 24.16 0.12
C VAL A 297 -37.36 24.72 -1.30
N PHE A 298 -36.42 25.65 -1.52
CA PHE A 298 -36.10 26.12 -2.88
C PHE A 298 -35.35 25.06 -3.67
N HIS A 299 -35.78 24.75 -4.89
CA HIS A 299 -35.12 23.82 -5.81
C HIS A 299 -35.32 24.25 -7.26
N HIS A 300 -34.32 23.95 -8.11
CA HIS A 300 -34.35 24.24 -9.55
C HIS A 300 -34.92 23.06 -10.36
N GLU A 301 -34.61 21.82 -9.96
CA GLU A 301 -35.09 20.61 -10.62
C GLU A 301 -35.14 19.44 -9.62
N ILE A 302 -36.08 18.52 -9.83
CA ILE A 302 -36.13 17.21 -9.17
C ILE A 302 -36.21 16.17 -10.27
N SER A 303 -35.36 15.14 -10.21
CA SER A 303 -35.39 13.99 -11.10
C SER A 303 -34.87 12.75 -10.36
N PHE A 304 -35.35 11.58 -10.77
CA PHE A 304 -34.80 10.30 -10.34
C PHE A 304 -33.74 9.89 -11.35
N LYS A 305 -32.56 9.52 -10.87
CA LYS A 305 -31.46 9.01 -11.68
C LYS A 305 -31.01 7.66 -11.13
N PRO A 306 -30.48 6.75 -11.96
CA PRO A 306 -29.75 5.58 -11.47
C PRO A 306 -28.66 5.97 -10.46
N GLY A 307 -28.18 5.00 -9.69
CA GLY A 307 -27.14 5.17 -8.67
C GLY A 307 -25.87 5.88 -9.17
N PRO A 308 -24.93 6.22 -8.27
CA PRO A 308 -23.99 7.31 -8.47
C PRO A 308 -23.22 7.24 -9.81
N TYR A 309 -23.49 8.23 -10.66
CA TYR A 309 -22.84 8.53 -11.93
C TYR A 309 -21.56 9.34 -11.75
N THR A 310 -20.59 8.82 -11.00
CA THR A 310 -19.23 9.33 -11.11
C THR A 310 -18.40 8.27 -11.81
N LYS A 311 -17.45 8.67 -12.67
CA LYS A 311 -16.49 7.73 -13.28
C LYS A 311 -15.76 6.86 -12.23
N ASP A 312 -15.75 7.31 -10.98
CA ASP A 312 -15.17 6.62 -9.84
C ASP A 312 -16.10 5.62 -9.13
N ASP A 313 -17.36 5.49 -9.56
CA ASP A 313 -18.38 4.68 -8.89
C ASP A 313 -18.97 3.55 -9.77
N ASP A 314 -18.84 3.59 -11.10
CA ASP A 314 -19.45 2.60 -12.01
C ASP A 314 -19.18 1.14 -11.59
N TYR A 315 -17.92 0.84 -11.25
CA TYR A 315 -17.50 -0.53 -10.90
C TYR A 315 -18.14 -1.03 -9.60
N LYS A 316 -18.69 -0.15 -8.76
CA LYS A 316 -19.38 -0.54 -7.51
C LYS A 316 -20.69 -1.28 -7.75
N SER A 317 -21.22 -1.23 -8.97
CA SER A 317 -22.40 -2.00 -9.39
C SER A 317 -22.11 -3.43 -9.83
N ILE A 318 -20.82 -3.77 -10.05
CA ILE A 318 -20.41 -5.10 -10.49
C ILE A 318 -20.55 -6.07 -9.31
N THR A 319 -20.99 -7.30 -9.58
CA THR A 319 -21.00 -8.40 -8.59
C THR A 319 -20.40 -9.64 -9.25
N LEU A 320 -19.47 -10.31 -8.56
CA LEU A 320 -18.92 -11.59 -9.02
C LEU A 320 -19.73 -12.73 -8.42
N PHE A 321 -20.26 -13.56 -9.30
CA PHE A 321 -20.85 -14.83 -8.96
C PHE A 321 -19.83 -15.93 -9.26
N VAL A 322 -19.63 -16.84 -8.31
CA VAL A 322 -18.87 -18.07 -8.52
C VAL A 322 -19.88 -19.18 -8.54
N ASP A 323 -20.14 -19.70 -9.73
CA ASP A 323 -20.96 -20.90 -9.92
C ASP A 323 -20.18 -22.09 -9.37
N ASP A 324 -20.70 -22.69 -8.29
CA ASP A 324 -20.15 -23.89 -7.65
C ASP A 324 -20.79 -25.19 -8.19
N GLY A 325 -21.58 -25.09 -9.26
CA GLY A 325 -22.33 -26.17 -9.89
C GLY A 325 -23.67 -26.45 -9.21
N LEU A 326 -24.06 -25.66 -8.20
CA LEU A 326 -25.37 -25.71 -7.56
C LEU A 326 -26.06 -24.35 -7.74
N ASP A 327 -26.61 -24.13 -8.93
CA ASP A 327 -27.56 -23.04 -9.18
C ASP A 327 -28.75 -23.19 -8.22
N THR A 328 -28.71 -22.44 -7.12
CA THR A 328 -29.88 -22.24 -6.27
C THR A 328 -30.21 -20.74 -6.30
N PRO A 329 -31.45 -20.37 -6.67
CA PRO A 329 -31.85 -18.98 -6.89
C PRO A 329 -31.82 -18.11 -5.65
#